data_AF-A0A3D0YUL0-F1
#
_entry.id   AF-A0A3D0YUL0-F1
#
_cell.length_a   1.000
_cell.length_b   1.000
_cell.length_c   1.000
_cell.angle_alpha   90.00
_cell.angle_beta   90.00
_cell.angle_gamma   90.00
#
_symmetry.space_group_name_H-M   'P 1'
#
loop_
_entity.id
_entity.type
_entity.pdbx_description
1 polymer ?
#
loop_
_entity_poly.entity_id
_entity_poly.type
_entity_poly.pdbx_seq_one_letter_code
_entity_poly.pdbx_strand_id
1 'polypeptide(L)'
;MDNEIKGNVLAPLKQEKRVDENEIVELGADELGKNEQTKQISLAWELLVDQMPELKDVKLRILKKRQIKDVRFTRGTYIFPVKEEDPLEIQLLLSNDDVLDLMDEEERAVVRQHAKKIGLKDEQLEGALLRVFIFAHEAGHVVDFVKNYLNNFDYQGMARSEVVEIWREEYRANMNMLAVPNMTRPKFEAFLAAATEVEVDEFLDNYGFDSIKEFKMEQQKSYRQLPHESYADDFAIKFIKKNAAKFGLVFAE
;
A
#
# COMPACT_ATOMS: atom_id res chain seq x y z
N MET A 1 -32.68 12.53 32.47
CA MET A 1 -32.33 13.53 31.44
C MET A 1 -31.31 12.85 30.56
N ASP A 2 -31.81 12.21 29.53
CA ASP A 2 -31.07 11.40 28.58
C ASP A 2 -30.35 12.33 27.61
N ASN A 3 -29.02 12.29 27.60
CA ASN A 3 -28.23 12.95 26.57
C ASN A 3 -28.04 11.96 25.42
N GLU A 4 -28.92 12.07 24.42
CA GLU A 4 -28.75 11.44 23.12
C GLU A 4 -27.44 11.92 22.48
N ILE A 5 -26.47 11.00 22.37
CA ILE A 5 -25.31 11.16 21.51
C ILE A 5 -25.82 11.13 20.08
N LYS A 6 -26.04 12.30 19.49
CA LYS A 6 -26.32 12.43 18.05
C LYS A 6 -25.06 12.04 17.30
N GLY A 7 -25.00 10.77 16.87
CA GLY A 7 -24.06 10.33 15.86
C GLY A 7 -24.33 11.11 14.57
N ASN A 8 -23.45 12.06 14.25
CA ASN A 8 -23.41 12.66 12.93
C ASN A 8 -22.99 11.56 11.95
N VAL A 9 -23.99 10.95 11.33
CA VAL A 9 -23.83 10.07 10.18
C VAL A 9 -23.28 10.93 9.05
N LEU A 10 -21.97 10.82 8.80
CA LEU A 10 -21.34 11.38 7.61
C LEU A 10 -22.14 10.94 6.39
N ALA A 11 -22.67 11.93 5.65
CA ALA A 11 -23.44 11.71 4.43
C ALA A 11 -22.63 10.85 3.43
N PRO A 12 -23.29 10.03 2.59
CA PRO A 12 -22.60 9.19 1.63
C PRO A 12 -21.80 10.08 0.66
N LEU A 13 -20.47 9.95 0.73
CA LEU A 13 -19.52 10.65 -0.14
C LEU A 13 -19.84 10.32 -1.61
N LYS A 14 -20.00 11.38 -2.42
CA LYS A 14 -20.11 11.25 -3.88
C LYS A 14 -18.88 10.50 -4.40
N GLN A 15 -19.14 9.48 -5.21
CA GLN A 15 -18.12 8.64 -5.85
C GLN A 15 -17.02 9.50 -6.50
N GLU A 16 -15.78 9.15 -6.17
CA GLU A 16 -14.56 9.70 -6.71
C GLU A 16 -14.60 9.80 -8.25
N LYS A 17 -14.00 10.86 -8.82
CA LYS A 17 -13.53 10.81 -10.20
C LYS A 17 -12.47 9.71 -10.27
N ARG A 18 -12.89 8.51 -10.70
CA ARG A 18 -12.00 7.43 -11.11
C ARG A 18 -10.91 8.01 -12.01
N VAL A 19 -9.67 7.62 -11.77
CA VAL A 19 -8.60 7.78 -12.74
C VAL A 19 -9.12 7.25 -14.08
N ASP A 20 -9.12 8.09 -15.12
CA ASP A 20 -9.63 7.68 -16.43
C ASP A 20 -8.87 6.43 -16.91
N GLU A 21 -9.57 5.28 -16.92
CA GLU A 21 -9.02 3.97 -17.28
C GLU A 21 -8.45 3.98 -18.71
N ASN A 22 -8.82 4.97 -19.53
CA ASN A 22 -8.28 5.18 -20.88
C ASN A 22 -6.83 5.70 -20.91
N GLU A 23 -6.26 6.09 -19.77
CA GLU A 23 -4.91 6.68 -19.67
C GLU A 23 -3.87 5.76 -19.05
N ILE A 24 -4.27 4.60 -18.54
CA ILE A 24 -3.39 3.60 -17.96
C ILE A 24 -3.16 2.50 -18.99
N VAL A 25 -1.90 2.14 -19.20
CA VAL A 25 -1.51 1.02 -20.07
C VAL A 25 -0.85 -0.04 -19.21
N GLU A 26 -1.28 -1.28 -19.39
CA GLU A 26 -0.57 -2.43 -18.88
C GLU A 26 0.70 -2.64 -19.73
N LEU A 27 1.84 -2.77 -19.06
CA LEU A 27 3.08 -3.17 -19.71
C LEU A 27 2.95 -4.66 -20.06
N GLY A 28 3.11 -4.98 -21.33
CA GLY A 28 3.19 -6.37 -21.78
C GLY A 28 4.36 -7.10 -21.15
N ALA A 29 4.29 -8.43 -21.10
CA ALA A 29 5.38 -9.27 -20.59
C ALA A 29 6.70 -9.02 -21.33
N ASP A 30 6.63 -8.58 -22.59
CA ASP A 30 7.78 -8.22 -23.39
C ASP A 30 8.43 -6.89 -22.95
N GLU A 31 7.74 -6.01 -22.24
CA GLU A 31 8.25 -4.74 -21.70
C GLU A 31 8.87 -4.88 -20.29
N LEU A 32 8.63 -6.01 -19.64
CA LEU A 32 9.28 -6.37 -18.37
C LEU A 32 10.78 -6.62 -18.60
N GLY A 33 11.63 -6.00 -17.78
CA GLY A 33 13.09 -6.09 -17.90
C GLY A 33 13.74 -5.25 -19.02
N LYS A 34 12.96 -4.53 -19.84
CA LYS A 34 13.52 -3.66 -20.90
C LYS A 34 14.14 -2.36 -20.39
N ASN A 35 13.64 -1.80 -19.28
CA ASN A 35 14.19 -0.60 -18.67
C ASN A 35 14.54 -0.84 -17.19
N GLU A 36 15.37 0.02 -16.61
CA GLU A 36 15.90 -0.19 -15.25
C GLU A 36 14.79 -0.30 -14.20
N GLN A 37 13.70 0.43 -14.38
CA GLN A 37 12.55 0.41 -13.47
C GLN A 37 11.85 -0.96 -13.48
N THR A 38 11.66 -1.56 -14.65
CA THR A 38 11.02 -2.88 -14.76
C THR A 38 11.97 -4.03 -14.46
N LYS A 39 13.29 -3.88 -14.67
CA LYS A 39 14.30 -4.90 -14.32
C LYS A 39 14.31 -5.23 -12.84
N GLN A 40 14.31 -4.22 -11.96
CA GLN A 40 14.36 -4.45 -10.52
C GLN A 40 13.09 -5.14 -10.00
N ILE A 41 11.93 -4.80 -10.56
CA ILE A 41 10.67 -5.47 -10.25
C ILE A 41 10.65 -6.90 -10.79
N SER A 42 11.10 -7.13 -12.03
CA SER A 42 11.21 -8.48 -12.59
C SER A 42 12.13 -9.38 -11.76
N LEU A 43 13.31 -8.88 -11.39
CA LEU A 43 14.22 -9.59 -10.50
C LEU A 43 13.56 -9.88 -9.15
N ALA A 44 12.92 -8.89 -8.53
CA ALA A 44 12.21 -9.08 -7.27
C ALA A 44 11.11 -10.15 -7.40
N TRP A 45 10.37 -10.18 -8.50
CA TRP A 45 9.32 -11.16 -8.75
C TRP A 45 9.87 -12.57 -8.88
N GLU A 46 10.91 -12.75 -9.68
CA GLU A 46 11.60 -14.04 -9.83
C GLU A 46 12.09 -14.57 -8.49
N LEU A 47 12.71 -13.70 -7.67
CA LEU A 47 13.19 -14.06 -6.35
C LEU A 47 12.06 -14.38 -5.37
N LEU A 48 10.94 -13.69 -5.44
CA LEU A 48 9.76 -13.97 -4.62
C LEU A 48 9.15 -15.33 -4.97
N VAL A 49 8.93 -15.60 -6.26
CA VAL A 49 8.35 -16.86 -6.74
C VAL A 49 9.25 -18.05 -6.45
N ASP A 50 10.58 -17.88 -6.54
CA ASP A 50 11.56 -18.91 -6.13
C ASP A 50 11.46 -19.24 -4.63
N GLN A 51 11.26 -18.21 -3.79
CA GLN A 51 11.19 -18.36 -2.33
C GLN A 51 9.81 -18.78 -1.83
N MET A 52 8.76 -18.51 -2.61
CA MET A 52 7.36 -18.73 -2.27
C MET A 52 6.61 -19.26 -3.50
N PRO A 53 6.73 -20.56 -3.80
CA PRO A 53 6.11 -21.16 -4.98
C PRO A 53 4.59 -20.99 -5.07
N GLU A 54 3.92 -20.73 -3.94
CA GLU A 54 2.50 -20.40 -3.86
C GLU A 54 2.14 -19.11 -4.63
N LEU A 55 3.11 -18.25 -4.92
CA LEU A 55 2.91 -17.03 -5.72
C LEU A 55 2.89 -17.27 -7.23
N LYS A 56 3.15 -18.50 -7.71
CA LYS A 56 3.18 -18.80 -9.15
C LYS A 56 1.85 -18.52 -9.86
N ASP A 57 0.74 -18.68 -9.16
CA ASP A 57 -0.61 -18.48 -9.69
C ASP A 57 -1.13 -17.05 -9.43
N VAL A 58 -0.32 -16.19 -8.83
CA VAL A 58 -0.63 -14.78 -8.61
C VAL A 58 -0.26 -14.00 -9.87
N LYS A 59 -1.18 -13.17 -10.33
CA LYS A 59 -1.00 -12.31 -11.50
C LYS A 59 -0.29 -11.02 -11.10
N LEU A 60 0.85 -10.74 -11.70
CA LEU A 60 1.51 -9.44 -11.59
C LEU A 60 1.12 -8.55 -12.77
N ARG A 61 0.59 -7.36 -12.48
CA ARG A 61 0.32 -6.32 -13.49
C ARG A 61 1.13 -5.09 -13.19
N ILE A 62 1.93 -4.68 -14.17
CA ILE A 62 2.66 -3.42 -14.12
C ILE A 62 1.95 -2.43 -15.03
N LEU A 63 1.46 -1.37 -14.43
CA LEU A 63 0.70 -0.30 -15.04
C LEU A 63 1.60 0.92 -15.22
N LYS A 64 1.43 1.61 -16.34
CA LYS A 64 2.10 2.89 -16.62
C LYS A 64 1.08 3.84 -17.24
N LYS A 65 1.03 5.10 -16.76
CA LYS A 65 0.18 6.11 -17.42
C LYS A 65 0.79 6.58 -18.74
N ARG A 66 -0.04 6.71 -19.77
CA ARG A 66 0.33 7.08 -21.14
C ARG A 66 0.77 8.54 -21.27
N GLN A 67 0.14 9.50 -20.59
CA GLN A 67 0.35 10.93 -20.87
C GLN A 67 0.13 11.97 -19.73
N ILE A 68 -0.06 11.63 -18.44
CA ILE A 68 -0.23 12.68 -17.41
C ILE A 68 1.07 12.95 -16.63
N LYS A 69 1.42 14.25 -16.54
CA LYS A 69 2.43 14.88 -15.65
C LYS A 69 2.15 14.77 -14.13
N ASP A 70 1.12 14.04 -13.72
CA ASP A 70 0.57 14.05 -12.35
C ASP A 70 0.50 12.66 -11.70
N VAL A 71 1.04 11.60 -12.32
CA VAL A 71 1.35 10.39 -11.53
C VAL A 71 2.64 10.64 -10.80
N ARG A 72 2.49 11.33 -9.67
CA ARG A 72 3.63 11.79 -8.88
C ARG A 72 4.36 10.64 -8.18
N PHE A 73 3.76 9.45 -8.09
CA PHE A 73 4.28 8.36 -7.27
C PHE A 73 4.04 6.98 -7.86
N THR A 74 4.99 6.08 -7.61
CA THR A 74 4.76 4.64 -7.73
C THR A 74 3.79 4.21 -6.64
N ARG A 75 2.76 3.42 -7.01
CA ARG A 75 1.77 2.88 -6.07
C ARG A 75 1.59 1.40 -6.30
N GLY A 76 1.31 0.68 -5.22
CA GLY A 76 0.91 -0.72 -5.26
C GLY A 76 -0.56 -0.88 -4.85
N THR A 77 -1.16 -1.96 -5.31
CA THR A 77 -2.40 -2.50 -4.72
C THR A 77 -2.44 -4.00 -4.97
N TYR A 78 -3.11 -4.73 -4.08
CA TYR A 78 -3.44 -6.12 -4.27
C TYR A 78 -4.95 -6.28 -4.53
N ILE A 79 -5.34 -7.38 -5.17
CA ILE A 79 -6.73 -7.73 -5.42
C ILE A 79 -6.95 -9.19 -5.02
N PHE A 80 -7.93 -9.40 -4.14
CA PHE A 80 -8.41 -10.71 -3.74
C PHE A 80 -9.78 -10.95 -4.40
N PRO A 81 -9.82 -11.57 -5.58
CA PRO A 81 -11.09 -11.86 -6.25
C PRO A 81 -11.91 -12.85 -5.43
N VAL A 82 -13.23 -12.68 -5.47
CA VAL A 82 -14.19 -13.57 -4.79
C VAL A 82 -14.37 -14.90 -5.55
N LYS A 83 -14.11 -14.89 -6.86
CA LYS A 83 -14.24 -16.05 -7.73
C LYS A 83 -12.97 -16.89 -7.70
N GLU A 84 -13.12 -18.21 -7.72
CA GLU A 84 -11.97 -19.13 -7.63
C GLU A 84 -11.12 -19.15 -8.90
N GLU A 85 -11.78 -18.96 -10.04
CA GLU A 85 -11.14 -18.93 -11.36
C GLU A 85 -10.29 -17.67 -11.62
N ASP A 86 -10.54 -16.60 -10.87
CA ASP A 86 -9.80 -15.34 -11.00
C ASP A 86 -8.51 -15.42 -10.14
N PRO A 87 -7.33 -15.09 -10.68
CA PRO A 87 -6.09 -15.13 -9.92
C PRO A 87 -6.04 -13.98 -8.92
N LEU A 88 -5.38 -14.20 -7.77
CA LEU A 88 -4.95 -13.09 -6.92
C LEU A 88 -4.07 -12.17 -7.75
N GLU A 89 -4.14 -10.86 -7.52
CA GLU A 89 -3.44 -9.89 -8.35
C GLU A 89 -2.59 -8.94 -7.51
N ILE A 90 -1.37 -8.65 -7.97
CA ILE A 90 -0.56 -7.52 -7.54
C ILE A 90 -0.53 -6.54 -8.70
N GLN A 91 -0.99 -5.31 -8.46
CA GLN A 91 -0.87 -4.22 -9.41
C GLN A 91 0.16 -3.21 -8.92
N LEU A 92 1.07 -2.82 -9.82
CA LEU A 92 2.02 -1.73 -9.59
C LEU A 92 1.83 -0.66 -10.64
N LEU A 93 1.46 0.54 -10.22
CA LEU A 93 1.52 1.72 -11.07
C LEU A 93 2.90 2.36 -10.94
N LEU A 94 3.70 2.36 -12.00
CA LEU A 94 5.02 2.99 -12.01
C LEU A 94 4.94 4.47 -12.39
N SER A 95 5.57 5.33 -11.60
CA SER A 95 5.81 6.73 -11.99
C SER A 95 6.95 6.85 -13.01
N ASN A 96 6.83 7.86 -13.88
CA ASN A 96 7.87 8.26 -14.83
C ASN A 96 9.05 8.97 -14.15
N ASP A 97 8.82 9.61 -13.01
CA ASP A 97 9.79 10.45 -12.31
C ASP A 97 10.52 9.69 -11.19
N ASP A 98 11.58 10.28 -10.64
CA ASP A 98 12.22 9.75 -9.45
C ASP A 98 11.25 9.88 -8.27
N VAL A 99 10.88 8.73 -7.70
CA VAL A 99 9.76 8.60 -6.75
C VAL A 99 10.01 9.44 -5.50
N LEU A 100 11.28 9.67 -5.15
CA LEU A 100 11.66 10.41 -3.96
C LEU A 100 11.47 11.92 -4.09
N ASP A 101 11.68 12.49 -5.27
CA ASP A 101 11.67 13.95 -5.45
C ASP A 101 10.28 14.56 -5.33
N LEU A 102 9.27 13.75 -5.60
CA LEU A 102 7.89 14.19 -5.57
C LEU A 102 7.26 14.02 -4.19
N MET A 103 7.91 13.28 -3.28
CA MET A 103 7.33 12.91 -1.98
C MET A 103 7.27 14.11 -1.05
N ASP A 104 6.14 14.25 -0.35
CA ASP A 104 6.04 15.21 0.75
C ASP A 104 6.97 14.81 1.92
N GLU A 105 7.16 15.74 2.86
CA GLU A 105 8.13 15.55 3.95
C GLU A 105 7.75 14.35 4.82
N GLU A 106 6.45 14.13 5.00
CA GLU A 106 5.86 13.04 5.77
C GLU A 106 6.12 11.67 5.11
N GLU A 107 5.89 11.55 3.80
CA GLU A 107 6.24 10.37 3.01
C GLU A 107 7.73 10.06 3.07
N ARG A 108 8.59 11.07 2.91
CA ARG A 108 10.05 10.90 3.01
C ARG A 108 10.46 10.42 4.40
N ALA A 109 9.83 10.91 5.46
CA ALA A 109 10.12 10.48 6.83
C ALA A 109 9.82 8.99 7.03
N VAL A 110 8.71 8.49 6.48
CA VAL A 110 8.36 7.06 6.54
C VAL A 110 9.30 6.20 5.70
N VAL A 111 9.64 6.63 4.48
CA VAL A 111 10.62 5.91 3.65
C VAL A 111 11.96 5.81 4.36
N ARG A 112 12.44 6.89 5.01
CA ARG A 112 13.66 6.87 5.84
C ARG A 112 13.56 5.91 7.02
N GLN A 113 12.40 5.82 7.68
CA GLN A 113 12.20 4.86 8.75
C GLN A 113 12.33 3.41 8.26
N HIS A 114 11.75 3.08 7.10
CA HIS A 114 11.92 1.76 6.49
C HIS A 114 13.36 1.50 6.06
N ALA A 115 14.04 2.49 5.46
CA ALA A 115 15.47 2.41 5.11
C ALA A 115 16.33 2.00 6.31
N LYS A 116 16.12 2.67 7.45
CA LYS A 116 16.80 2.35 8.71
C LYS A 116 16.50 0.93 9.18
N LYS A 117 15.25 0.47 9.08
CA LYS A 117 14.89 -0.93 9.40
C LYS A 117 15.59 -1.91 8.46
N ILE A 118 15.78 -1.55 7.19
CA ILE A 118 16.54 -2.34 6.19
C ILE A 118 18.05 -2.32 6.48
N GLY A 119 18.55 -1.34 7.25
CA GLY A 119 19.98 -1.18 7.54
C GLY A 119 20.71 -0.33 6.50
N LEU A 120 19.98 0.52 5.78
CA LEU A 120 20.50 1.41 4.76
C LEU A 120 20.69 2.81 5.30
N LYS A 121 21.69 3.49 4.75
CA LYS A 121 21.88 4.93 4.98
C LYS A 121 20.94 5.73 4.08
N ASP A 122 20.63 6.96 4.47
CA ASP A 122 19.73 7.84 3.74
C ASP A 122 20.24 8.10 2.30
N GLU A 123 21.56 8.07 2.07
CA GLU A 123 22.16 8.27 0.75
C GLU A 123 21.98 7.07 -0.20
N GLN A 124 21.55 5.92 0.33
CA GLN A 124 21.28 4.70 -0.44
C GLN A 124 19.80 4.53 -0.76
N LEU A 125 18.96 5.48 -0.33
CA LEU A 125 17.57 5.55 -0.75
C LEU A 125 17.51 6.07 -2.18
N GLU A 126 17.43 5.15 -3.13
CA GLU A 126 17.21 5.44 -4.55
C GLU A 126 15.78 5.05 -4.95
N GLY A 127 15.23 5.71 -5.97
CA GLY A 127 13.89 5.42 -6.49
C GLY A 127 13.71 3.96 -6.92
N ALA A 128 14.78 3.27 -7.32
CA ALA A 128 14.74 1.84 -7.66
C ALA A 128 14.43 0.95 -6.45
N LEU A 129 15.13 1.17 -5.33
CA LEU A 129 14.91 0.41 -4.11
C LEU A 129 13.52 0.66 -3.52
N LEU A 130 13.05 1.91 -3.56
CA LEU A 130 11.71 2.23 -3.08
C LEU A 130 10.62 1.50 -3.88
N ARG A 131 10.79 1.35 -5.20
CA ARG A 131 9.87 0.55 -6.03
C ARG A 131 9.89 -0.92 -5.62
N VAL A 132 11.08 -1.48 -5.36
CA VAL A 132 11.22 -2.87 -4.87
C VAL A 132 10.56 -3.02 -3.50
N PHE A 133 10.70 -2.04 -2.61
CA PHE A 133 10.03 -2.03 -1.31
C PHE A 133 8.50 -2.02 -1.46
N ILE A 134 7.95 -1.08 -2.24
CA ILE A 134 6.51 -1.00 -2.50
C ILE A 134 6.01 -2.34 -3.06
N PHE A 135 6.71 -2.88 -4.05
CA PHE A 135 6.34 -4.18 -4.62
C PHE A 135 6.39 -5.33 -3.62
N ALA A 136 7.47 -5.44 -2.86
CA ALA A 136 7.61 -6.49 -1.86
C ALA A 136 6.57 -6.33 -0.73
N HIS A 137 6.17 -5.10 -0.41
CA HIS A 137 5.09 -4.80 0.53
C HIS A 137 3.74 -5.32 0.01
N GLU A 138 3.37 -5.01 -1.24
CA GLU A 138 2.14 -5.58 -1.84
C GLU A 138 2.18 -7.11 -1.91
N ALA A 139 3.34 -7.68 -2.26
CA ALA A 139 3.52 -9.12 -2.24
C ALA A 139 3.36 -9.69 -0.82
N GLY A 140 3.77 -8.94 0.21
CA GLY A 140 3.54 -9.27 1.62
C GLY A 140 2.07 -9.43 1.95
N HIS A 141 1.19 -8.53 1.48
CA HIS A 141 -0.26 -8.69 1.66
C HIS A 141 -0.82 -9.93 0.97
N VAL A 142 -0.35 -10.23 -0.26
CA VAL A 142 -0.79 -11.44 -0.96
C VAL A 142 -0.32 -12.70 -0.24
N VAL A 143 0.93 -12.72 0.23
CA VAL A 143 1.47 -13.85 1.00
C VAL A 143 0.72 -14.03 2.31
N ASP A 144 0.42 -12.94 3.01
CA ASP A 144 -0.40 -12.96 4.22
C ASP A 144 -1.76 -13.60 3.95
N PHE A 145 -2.46 -13.15 2.89
CA PHE A 145 -3.74 -13.71 2.49
C PHE A 145 -3.65 -15.20 2.15
N VAL A 146 -2.65 -15.59 1.36
CA VAL A 146 -2.47 -17.00 0.96
C VAL A 146 -2.21 -17.89 2.17
N LYS A 147 -1.35 -17.46 3.11
CA LYS A 147 -0.93 -18.30 4.24
C LYS A 147 -1.95 -18.33 5.36
N ASN A 148 -2.50 -17.18 5.71
CA ASN A 148 -3.32 -17.01 6.90
C ASN A 148 -4.82 -17.12 6.60
N TYR A 149 -5.22 -17.10 5.33
CA TYR A 149 -6.63 -17.22 4.94
C TYR A 149 -6.86 -18.37 3.94
N LEU A 150 -6.26 -18.34 2.74
CA LEU A 150 -6.56 -19.38 1.74
C LEU A 150 -6.10 -20.78 2.14
N ASN A 151 -4.90 -20.90 2.71
CA ASN A 151 -4.31 -22.18 3.11
C ASN A 151 -4.45 -22.45 4.62
N ASN A 152 -5.27 -21.67 5.33
CA ASN A 152 -5.50 -21.85 6.75
C ASN A 152 -6.39 -23.08 7.00
N PHE A 153 -5.99 -23.91 7.97
CA PHE A 153 -6.74 -25.10 8.36
C PHE A 153 -8.16 -24.77 8.82
N ASP A 154 -8.35 -23.64 9.51
CA ASP A 154 -9.64 -23.23 10.07
C ASP A 154 -10.67 -22.86 8.99
N TYR A 155 -10.23 -22.57 7.76
CA TYR A 155 -11.10 -22.19 6.63
C TYR A 155 -11.14 -23.27 5.53
N GLN A 156 -10.62 -24.47 5.79
CA GLN A 156 -10.65 -25.56 4.81
C GLN A 156 -12.09 -25.92 4.41
N GLY A 157 -12.33 -25.96 3.10
CA GLY A 157 -13.64 -26.28 2.52
C GLY A 157 -14.60 -25.10 2.44
N MET A 158 -14.23 -23.91 2.91
CA MET A 158 -14.99 -22.68 2.65
C MET A 158 -14.80 -22.23 1.21
N ALA A 159 -15.84 -21.63 0.62
CA ALA A 159 -15.70 -20.99 -0.68
C ALA A 159 -14.78 -19.77 -0.58
N ARG A 160 -14.02 -19.46 -1.63
CA ARG A 160 -13.12 -18.28 -1.65
C ARG A 160 -13.84 -16.98 -1.26
N SER A 161 -15.09 -16.80 -1.67
CA SER A 161 -15.88 -15.62 -1.31
C SER A 161 -16.06 -15.47 0.21
N GLU A 162 -16.24 -16.56 0.95
CA GLU A 162 -16.40 -16.53 2.41
C GLU A 162 -15.08 -16.16 3.09
N VAL A 163 -13.97 -16.75 2.63
CA VAL A 163 -12.62 -16.43 3.11
C VAL A 163 -12.26 -14.96 2.87
N VAL A 164 -12.62 -14.42 1.70
CA VAL A 164 -12.43 -13.00 1.37
C VAL A 164 -13.29 -12.11 2.27
N GLU A 165 -14.51 -12.49 2.62
CA GLU A 165 -15.34 -11.71 3.56
C GLU A 165 -14.75 -11.71 4.97
N ILE A 166 -14.24 -12.84 5.47
CA ILE A 166 -13.55 -12.91 6.77
C ILE A 166 -12.36 -11.94 6.79
N TRP A 167 -11.52 -11.98 5.76
CA TRP A 167 -10.41 -11.04 5.62
C TRP A 167 -10.90 -9.57 5.58
N ARG A 168 -12.00 -9.27 4.88
CA ARG A 168 -12.59 -7.92 4.82
C ARG A 168 -13.08 -7.45 6.18
N GLU A 169 -13.70 -8.32 6.96
CA GLU A 169 -14.17 -8.00 8.31
C GLU A 169 -13.00 -7.66 9.24
N GLU A 170 -11.94 -8.47 9.21
CA GLU A 170 -10.72 -8.19 9.99
C GLU A 170 -10.01 -6.92 9.51
N TYR A 171 -9.95 -6.68 8.20
CA TYR A 171 -9.43 -5.44 7.64
C TYR A 171 -10.23 -4.23 8.15
N ARG A 172 -11.57 -4.27 8.13
CA ARG A 172 -12.42 -3.22 8.69
C ARG A 172 -12.18 -3.01 10.19
N ALA A 173 -12.01 -4.09 10.94
CA ALA A 173 -11.69 -4.01 12.37
C ALA A 173 -10.36 -3.29 12.60
N ASN A 174 -9.32 -3.62 11.83
CA ASN A 174 -8.02 -2.94 11.88
C ASN A 174 -8.15 -1.45 11.55
N MET A 175 -8.96 -1.09 10.55
CA MET A 175 -9.17 0.31 10.17
C MET A 175 -9.82 1.17 11.27
N ASN A 176 -10.49 0.55 12.25
CA ASN A 176 -11.01 1.26 13.43
C ASN A 176 -9.91 1.61 14.45
N MET A 177 -8.71 1.03 14.33
CA MET A 177 -7.57 1.25 15.24
C MET A 177 -6.70 2.46 14.83
N LEU A 178 -7.05 3.11 13.73
CA LEU A 178 -6.39 4.32 13.27
C LEU A 178 -6.59 5.50 14.25
N ALA A 179 -5.68 6.47 14.21
CA ALA A 179 -5.76 7.67 15.05
C ALA A 179 -7.11 8.39 14.90
N VAL A 180 -7.59 8.50 13.66
CA VAL A 180 -9.00 8.71 13.35
C VAL A 180 -9.58 7.45 12.68
N PRO A 181 -10.57 6.78 13.31
CA PRO A 181 -11.15 5.53 12.81
C PRO A 181 -11.66 5.64 11.37
N ASN A 182 -11.32 4.65 10.54
CA ASN A 182 -11.71 4.54 9.13
C ASN A 182 -11.29 5.71 8.22
N MET A 183 -10.44 6.62 8.68
CA MET A 183 -9.97 7.77 7.91
C MET A 183 -8.68 7.40 7.15
N THR A 184 -8.82 6.93 5.91
CA THR A 184 -7.66 6.72 5.03
C THR A 184 -7.15 8.06 4.49
N ARG A 185 -5.91 8.09 4.00
CA ARG A 185 -5.38 9.28 3.33
C ARG A 185 -6.26 9.74 2.15
N PRO A 186 -6.71 8.88 1.22
CA PRO A 186 -7.63 9.31 0.16
C PRO A 186 -8.93 9.92 0.68
N LYS A 187 -9.51 9.37 1.76
CA LYS A 187 -10.71 9.93 2.39
C LYS A 187 -10.45 11.31 2.98
N PHE A 188 -9.30 11.49 3.64
CA PHE A 188 -8.93 12.78 4.20
C PHE A 188 -8.63 13.81 3.11
N GLU A 189 -7.94 13.44 2.04
CA GLU A 189 -7.72 14.32 0.88
C GLU A 189 -9.04 14.73 0.23
N ALA A 190 -10.00 13.81 0.10
CA ALA A 190 -11.34 14.12 -0.38
C ALA A 190 -12.12 15.04 0.56
N PHE A 191 -11.98 14.85 1.88
CA PHE A 191 -12.53 15.75 2.88
C PHE A 191 -11.94 17.16 2.75
N LEU A 192 -10.61 17.30 2.73
CA LEU A 192 -9.93 18.60 2.58
C LEU A 192 -10.33 19.32 1.28
N ALA A 193 -10.55 18.58 0.20
CA ALA A 193 -10.97 19.17 -1.07
C ALA A 193 -12.40 19.72 -1.05
N ALA A 194 -13.23 19.26 -0.12
CA ALA A 194 -14.64 19.65 0.00
C ALA A 194 -14.94 20.56 1.20
N ALA A 195 -14.08 20.53 2.23
CA ALA A 195 -14.28 21.24 3.49
C ALA A 195 -13.86 22.71 3.42
N THR A 196 -14.55 23.53 4.20
CA THR A 196 -14.14 24.89 4.56
C THR A 196 -13.05 24.86 5.64
N GLU A 197 -12.33 25.97 5.80
CA GLU A 197 -11.32 26.12 6.86
C GLU A 197 -11.89 25.84 8.27
N VAL A 198 -13.10 26.34 8.55
CA VAL A 198 -13.80 26.10 9.82
C VAL A 198 -14.11 24.62 10.04
N GLU A 199 -14.56 23.91 9.00
CA GLU A 199 -14.84 22.46 9.11
C GLU A 199 -13.56 21.64 9.33
N VAL A 200 -12.43 22.09 8.78
CA VAL A 200 -11.13 21.47 9.02
C VAL A 200 -10.66 21.71 10.45
N ASP A 201 -10.78 22.93 10.96
CA ASP A 201 -10.43 23.26 12.34
C ASP A 201 -11.30 22.48 13.33
N GLU A 202 -12.62 22.44 13.11
CA GLU A 202 -13.54 21.63 13.91
C GLU A 202 -13.18 20.14 13.87
N PHE A 203 -12.79 19.60 12.70
CA PHE A 203 -12.34 18.23 12.59
C PHE A 203 -11.09 17.98 13.44
N LEU A 204 -10.07 18.84 13.32
CA LEU A 204 -8.82 18.70 14.07
C LEU A 204 -9.06 18.80 15.58
N ASP A 205 -9.83 19.80 16.03
CA ASP A 205 -10.19 19.99 17.44
C ASP A 205 -10.94 18.78 18.00
N ASN A 206 -11.90 18.22 17.25
CA ASN A 206 -12.69 17.06 17.68
C ASN A 206 -11.84 15.81 17.91
N TYR A 207 -10.73 15.68 17.19
CA TYR A 207 -9.80 14.55 17.32
C TYR A 207 -8.50 14.91 18.06
N GLY A 208 -8.38 16.14 18.57
CA GLY A 208 -7.27 16.58 19.42
C GLY A 208 -5.95 16.76 18.67
N PHE A 209 -5.98 17.29 17.44
CA PHE A 209 -4.79 17.62 16.67
C PHE A 209 -4.62 19.13 16.55
N ASP A 210 -3.40 19.64 16.70
CA ASP A 210 -3.09 21.07 16.60
C ASP A 210 -2.93 21.52 15.14
N SER A 211 -2.76 20.58 14.20
CA SER A 211 -2.58 20.89 12.78
C SER A 211 -2.87 19.72 11.84
N ILE A 212 -3.13 20.03 10.57
CA ILE A 212 -3.21 19.02 9.47
C ILE A 212 -1.92 18.19 9.40
N LYS A 213 -0.76 18.81 9.63
CA LYS A 213 0.54 18.13 9.58
C LYS A 213 0.64 17.06 10.66
N GLU A 214 0.32 17.44 11.90
CA GLU A 214 0.31 16.50 13.03
C GLU A 214 -0.67 15.35 12.79
N PHE A 215 -1.90 15.67 12.37
CA PHE A 215 -2.90 14.67 11.99
C PHE A 215 -2.34 13.68 10.96
N LYS A 216 -1.77 14.17 9.85
CA LYS A 216 -1.22 13.32 8.79
C LYS A 216 -0.12 12.40 9.32
N MET A 217 0.78 12.92 10.17
CA MET A 217 1.87 12.13 10.75
C MET A 217 1.36 11.01 11.67
N GLU A 218 0.46 11.32 12.60
CA GLU A 218 -0.10 10.30 13.50
C GLU A 218 -1.03 9.32 12.78
N GLN A 219 -1.77 9.78 11.78
CA GLN A 219 -2.58 8.92 10.93
C GLN A 219 -1.71 7.93 10.14
N GLN A 220 -0.61 8.39 9.55
CA GLN A 220 0.31 7.53 8.81
C GLN A 220 1.04 6.53 9.72
N LYS A 221 1.44 6.97 10.92
CA LYS A 221 2.07 6.12 11.93
C LYS A 221 1.13 5.04 12.44
N SER A 222 -0.12 5.40 12.77
CA SER A 222 -1.14 4.42 13.19
C SER A 222 -1.49 3.45 12.06
N TYR A 223 -1.58 3.93 10.82
CA TYR A 223 -1.80 3.07 9.63
C TYR A 223 -0.69 2.02 9.48
N ARG A 224 0.58 2.43 9.55
CA ARG A 224 1.74 1.50 9.46
C ARG A 224 1.86 0.54 10.65
N GLN A 225 1.16 0.79 11.75
CA GLN A 225 1.10 -0.10 12.91
C GLN A 225 -0.05 -1.10 12.84
N LEU A 226 -0.95 -1.00 11.86
CA LEU A 226 -2.00 -1.99 11.66
C LEU A 226 -1.39 -3.37 11.39
N PRO A 227 -1.96 -4.47 11.90
CA PRO A 227 -1.37 -5.80 11.77
C PRO A 227 -1.01 -6.20 10.34
N HIS A 228 -1.91 -5.94 9.37
CA HIS A 228 -1.71 -6.28 7.96
C HIS A 228 -0.62 -5.42 7.29
N GLU A 229 -0.55 -4.13 7.62
CA GLU A 229 0.48 -3.21 7.13
C GLU A 229 1.85 -3.55 7.72
N SER A 230 1.92 -3.79 9.03
CA SER A 230 3.15 -4.17 9.71
C SER A 230 3.68 -5.52 9.20
N TYR A 231 2.79 -6.48 8.92
CA TYR A 231 3.19 -7.75 8.29
C TYR A 231 3.84 -7.50 6.93
N ALA A 232 3.19 -6.73 6.06
CA ALA A 232 3.67 -6.42 4.72
C ALA A 232 5.00 -5.66 4.74
N ASP A 233 5.16 -4.70 5.65
CA ASP A 233 6.42 -3.98 5.86
C ASP A 233 7.54 -4.91 6.32
N ASP A 234 7.29 -5.75 7.33
CA ASP A 234 8.27 -6.70 7.85
C ASP A 234 8.66 -7.75 6.80
N PHE A 235 7.69 -8.20 6.01
CA PHE A 235 7.91 -9.07 4.87
C PHE A 235 8.86 -8.42 3.87
N ALA A 236 8.55 -7.19 3.43
CA ALA A 236 9.36 -6.44 2.47
C ALA A 236 10.79 -6.24 2.97
N ILE A 237 10.95 -5.85 4.24
CA ILE A 237 12.26 -5.66 4.88
C ILE A 237 13.05 -6.97 4.87
N LYS A 238 12.46 -8.09 5.31
CA LYS A 238 13.14 -9.40 5.35
C LYS A 238 13.52 -9.87 3.95
N PHE A 239 12.62 -9.70 2.98
CA PHE A 239 12.87 -10.06 1.59
C PHE A 239 14.04 -9.27 1.00
N ILE A 240 14.05 -7.94 1.16
CA ILE A 240 15.14 -7.09 0.67
C ILE A 240 16.46 -7.44 1.36
N LYS A 241 16.46 -7.61 2.68
CA LYS A 241 17.66 -8.00 3.44
C LYS A 241 18.26 -9.31 2.96
N LYS A 242 17.42 -10.33 2.78
CA LYS A 242 17.86 -11.65 2.31
C LYS A 242 18.45 -11.61 0.90
N ASN A 243 17.98 -10.69 0.05
CA ASN A 243 18.40 -10.58 -1.35
C ASN A 243 19.29 -9.35 -1.61
N ALA A 244 19.85 -8.73 -0.58
CA ALA A 244 20.56 -7.45 -0.67
C ALA A 244 21.66 -7.43 -1.74
N ALA A 245 22.48 -8.48 -1.79
CA ALA A 245 23.55 -8.62 -2.78
C ALA A 245 23.01 -8.66 -4.23
N LYS A 246 21.83 -9.25 -4.46
CA LYS A 246 21.20 -9.30 -5.78
C LYS A 246 20.64 -7.93 -6.19
N PHE A 247 20.26 -7.11 -5.23
CA PHE A 247 19.84 -5.72 -5.43
C PHE A 247 21.02 -4.72 -5.40
N GLY A 248 22.27 -5.19 -5.29
CA GLY A 248 23.45 -4.31 -5.21
C GLY A 248 23.54 -3.47 -3.94
N LEU A 249 22.84 -3.87 -2.87
CA LEU A 249 22.81 -3.14 -1.60
C LEU A 249 23.99 -3.54 -0.70
N VAL A 250 24.58 -2.54 -0.03
CA VAL A 250 25.59 -2.72 1.01
C VAL A 250 25.03 -2.15 2.31
N PHE A 251 24.94 -2.96 3.36
CA PHE A 251 24.44 -2.51 4.65
C PHE A 251 25.50 -1.71 5.41
N ALA A 252 25.05 -0.74 6.20
CA ALA A 252 25.91 -0.10 7.18
C ALA A 252 26.29 -1.14 8.25
N GLU A 253 27.59 -1.24 8.55
CA GLU A 253 28.11 -1.97 9.72
C GLU A 253 27.65 -1.34 11.03
#